data_AF-G3HB81-F1
#
_entry.id   AF-G3HB81-F1
#
_cell.length_a   1.000
_cell.length_b   1.000
_cell.length_c   1.000
_cell.angle_alpha   90.00
_cell.angle_beta   90.00
_cell.angle_gamma   90.00
#
_symmetry.space_group_name_H-M   'P 1'
#
loop_
_entity.id
_entity.type
_entity.pdbx_description
1 polymer ?
#
loop_
_entity_poly.entity_id
_entity_poly.type
_entity_poly.pdbx_seq_one_letter_code
_entity_poly.pdbx_strand_id
1 'polypeptide(L)'
;MFGRKARRFMILLLTRKDDLEDADIHEYLENAPGIQELVGKFENRYCLFNNKALGAEQEDQRTQLLDLVQSTVMENGGRCFSNQMYRSAEEEIQKQTREKQERYREELERERARIREEYEEQIRDLRDQLERERRKAQMEREFTRTEALYAERQRDARREVESQNTILELILRVWEVARFIINQFMQDD
;
A
#
# COMPACT_ATOMS: atom_id res chain seq x y z
N MET A 1 -13.21 9.74 -12.61
CA MET A 1 -12.60 9.11 -11.42
C MET A 1 -11.07 9.28 -11.36
N PHE A 2 -10.28 8.91 -12.40
CA PHE A 2 -8.80 9.05 -12.35
C PHE A 2 -8.21 10.18 -13.23
N GLY A 3 -9.02 10.78 -14.11
CA GLY A 3 -8.60 11.87 -14.99
C GLY A 3 -7.79 11.38 -16.21
N ARG A 4 -7.62 12.26 -17.21
CA ARG A 4 -6.96 11.88 -18.49
C ARG A 4 -5.49 11.44 -18.30
N LYS A 5 -4.80 11.99 -17.28
CA LYS A 5 -3.41 11.63 -16.96
C LYS A 5 -3.23 10.18 -16.48
N ALA A 6 -4.29 9.53 -15.99
CA ALA A 6 -4.23 8.13 -15.57
C ALA A 6 -3.96 7.18 -16.73
N ARG A 7 -4.35 7.57 -17.96
CA ARG A 7 -4.15 6.74 -19.17
C ARG A 7 -2.69 6.36 -19.40
N ARG A 8 -1.76 7.22 -18.99
CA ARG A 8 -0.33 6.95 -19.09
C ARG A 8 0.15 5.80 -18.22
N PHE A 9 -0.63 5.41 -17.21
CA PHE A 9 -0.30 4.35 -16.25
C PHE A 9 -1.16 3.10 -16.48
N MET A 10 -2.03 3.10 -17.50
CA MET A 10 -2.94 2.00 -17.77
C MET A 10 -2.44 1.16 -18.95
N ILE A 11 -2.67 -0.15 -18.83
CA ILE A 11 -2.42 -1.14 -19.86
C ILE A 11 -3.76 -1.79 -20.21
N LEU A 12 -4.03 -1.95 -21.50
CA LEU A 12 -5.20 -2.68 -21.97
C LEU A 12 -4.88 -4.17 -22.04
N LEU A 13 -5.57 -4.97 -21.23
CA LEU A 13 -5.48 -6.43 -21.32
C LEU A 13 -6.64 -6.95 -22.17
N LEU A 14 -6.33 -7.42 -23.37
CA LEU A 14 -7.30 -8.04 -24.27
C LEU A 14 -7.26 -9.55 -24.04
N THR A 15 -8.39 -10.12 -23.62
CA THR A 15 -8.47 -11.56 -23.31
C THR A 15 -9.02 -12.35 -24.49
N ARG A 16 -9.03 -13.69 -24.37
CA ARG A 16 -9.44 -14.62 -25.43
C ARG A 16 -8.52 -14.58 -26.65
N LYS A 17 -7.22 -14.48 -26.40
CA LYS A 17 -6.19 -14.58 -27.45
C LYS A 17 -6.32 -15.89 -28.26
N ASP A 18 -6.84 -16.96 -27.66
CA ASP A 18 -7.11 -18.24 -28.32
C ASP A 18 -8.15 -18.16 -29.45
N ASP A 19 -9.01 -17.14 -29.47
CA ASP A 19 -9.96 -16.92 -30.57
C ASP A 19 -9.29 -16.34 -31.83
N LEU A 20 -8.05 -15.83 -31.71
CA LEU A 20 -7.32 -15.24 -32.85
C LEU A 20 -6.66 -16.29 -33.73
N GLU A 21 -6.67 -17.58 -33.35
CA GLU A 21 -5.97 -18.67 -34.05
C GLU A 21 -4.52 -18.26 -34.41
N ASP A 22 -4.11 -18.39 -35.67
CA ASP A 22 -2.81 -17.96 -36.21
C ASP A 22 -2.83 -16.53 -36.77
N ALA A 23 -3.95 -15.80 -36.66
CA ALA A 23 -4.09 -14.47 -37.23
C ALA A 23 -3.27 -13.44 -36.46
N ASP A 24 -2.65 -12.52 -37.19
CA ASP A 24 -1.91 -11.42 -36.59
C ASP A 24 -2.89 -10.44 -35.92
N ILE A 25 -2.53 -9.99 -34.72
CA ILE A 25 -3.32 -8.99 -33.99
C ILE A 25 -3.42 -7.69 -34.77
N HIS A 26 -2.42 -7.35 -35.58
CA HIS A 26 -2.49 -6.17 -36.42
C HIS A 26 -3.61 -6.28 -37.45
N GLU A 27 -3.79 -7.45 -38.06
CA GLU A 27 -4.89 -7.72 -38.99
C GLU A 27 -6.26 -7.66 -38.29
N TYR A 28 -6.35 -8.18 -37.06
CA TYR A 28 -7.58 -8.06 -36.27
C TYR A 28 -7.89 -6.59 -35.93
N LEU A 29 -6.89 -5.80 -35.55
CA LEU A 29 -7.06 -4.39 -35.19
C LEU A 29 -7.42 -3.52 -36.41
N GLU A 30 -6.89 -3.82 -37.60
CA GLU A 30 -7.28 -3.15 -38.85
C GLU A 30 -8.76 -3.33 -39.17
N ASN A 31 -9.32 -4.51 -38.84
CA ASN A 31 -10.73 -4.82 -39.03
C ASN A 31 -11.63 -4.38 -37.85
N ALA A 32 -11.04 -3.81 -36.78
CA ALA A 32 -11.73 -3.39 -35.58
C ALA A 32 -11.40 -1.93 -35.21
N PRO A 33 -11.86 -0.93 -36.00
CA PRO A 33 -11.46 0.48 -35.86
C PRO A 33 -11.74 1.06 -34.47
N GLY A 34 -12.81 0.61 -33.80
CA GLY A 34 -13.11 1.03 -32.43
C GLY A 34 -12.08 0.53 -31.40
N ILE A 35 -11.56 -0.69 -31.57
CA ILE A 35 -10.50 -1.23 -30.71
C ILE A 35 -9.18 -0.54 -31.03
N GLN A 36 -8.89 -0.31 -32.31
CA GLN A 36 -7.70 0.42 -32.74
C GLN A 36 -7.65 1.84 -32.15
N GLU A 37 -8.77 2.58 -32.19
CA GLU A 37 -8.88 3.89 -31.55
C GLU A 37 -8.67 3.80 -30.03
N LEU A 38 -9.22 2.76 -29.40
CA LEU A 38 -9.06 2.52 -27.97
C LEU A 38 -7.58 2.25 -27.62
N VAL A 39 -6.89 1.39 -28.36
CA VAL A 39 -5.46 1.10 -28.18
C VAL A 39 -4.62 2.37 -28.34
N GLY A 40 -4.93 3.20 -29.33
CA GLY A 40 -4.27 4.50 -29.54
C GLY A 40 -4.42 5.45 -28.35
N LYS A 41 -5.59 5.49 -27.69
CA LYS A 41 -5.82 6.31 -26.48
C LYS A 41 -4.94 5.92 -25.28
N PHE A 42 -4.34 4.73 -25.31
CA PHE A 42 -3.47 4.20 -24.26
C PHE A 42 -2.01 4.11 -24.72
N GLU A 43 -1.66 4.83 -25.79
CA GLU A 43 -0.29 4.89 -26.35
C GLU A 43 0.23 3.51 -26.76
N ASN A 44 -0.66 2.67 -27.31
CA ASN A 44 -0.36 1.31 -27.75
C ASN A 44 0.13 0.37 -26.63
N ARG A 45 -0.12 0.71 -25.36
CA ARG A 45 0.11 -0.21 -24.23
C ARG A 45 -1.04 -1.20 -24.13
N TYR A 46 -0.92 -2.32 -24.84
CA TYR A 46 -1.85 -3.43 -24.73
C TYR A 46 -1.10 -4.77 -24.68
N CYS A 47 -1.76 -5.78 -24.12
CA CYS A 47 -1.28 -7.15 -24.11
C CYS A 47 -2.45 -8.10 -24.44
N LEU A 48 -2.18 -9.10 -25.27
CA LEU A 48 -3.11 -10.19 -25.53
C LEU A 48 -2.91 -11.31 -24.52
N PHE A 49 -4.00 -11.85 -23.99
CA PHE A 49 -3.95 -12.85 -22.95
C PHE A 49 -4.91 -14.02 -23.20
N ASN A 50 -4.35 -15.23 -23.22
CA ASN A 50 -5.08 -16.48 -23.20
C ASN A 50 -5.17 -16.97 -21.75
N ASN A 51 -6.32 -16.77 -21.11
CA ASN A 51 -6.54 -17.20 -19.72
C ASN A 51 -6.59 -18.73 -19.56
N LYS A 52 -6.64 -19.50 -20.66
CA LYS A 52 -6.63 -20.97 -20.66
C LYS A 52 -5.23 -21.54 -20.93
N ALA A 53 -4.25 -20.69 -21.25
CA ALA A 53 -2.88 -21.12 -21.51
C ALA A 53 -2.26 -21.81 -20.29
N LEU A 54 -1.45 -22.85 -20.55
CA LEU A 54 -0.72 -23.61 -19.55
C LEU A 54 0.74 -23.78 -19.99
N GLY A 55 1.64 -24.02 -19.02
CA GLY A 55 3.04 -24.30 -19.30
C GLY A 55 3.78 -23.11 -19.91
N ALA A 56 4.56 -23.35 -20.97
CA ALA A 56 5.42 -22.33 -21.58
C ALA A 56 4.63 -21.10 -22.07
N GLU A 57 3.48 -21.32 -22.72
CA GLU A 57 2.65 -20.22 -23.24
C GLU A 57 2.15 -19.29 -22.12
N GLN A 58 1.82 -19.86 -20.95
CA GLN A 58 1.40 -19.09 -19.77
C GLN A 58 2.55 -18.24 -19.21
N GLU A 59 3.74 -18.84 -19.08
CA GLU A 59 4.92 -18.16 -18.57
C GLU A 59 5.39 -17.04 -19.51
N ASP A 60 5.34 -17.26 -20.83
CA ASP A 60 5.70 -16.26 -21.84
C ASP A 60 4.76 -15.05 -21.80
N GLN A 61 3.44 -15.29 -21.72
CA GLN A 61 2.44 -14.22 -21.61
C GLN A 61 2.56 -13.44 -20.30
N ARG A 62 2.88 -14.13 -19.20
CA ARG A 62 3.14 -13.46 -17.91
C ARG A 62 4.37 -12.56 -18.01
N THR A 63 5.43 -13.04 -18.62
CA THR A 63 6.67 -12.27 -18.83
C THR A 63 6.39 -11.02 -19.67
N GLN A 64 5.70 -11.16 -20.81
CA GLN A 64 5.33 -10.03 -21.68
C GLN A 64 4.52 -8.96 -20.94
N LEU A 65 3.55 -9.37 -20.11
CA LEU A 65 2.77 -8.42 -19.33
C LEU A 65 3.62 -7.69 -18.29
N LEU A 66 4.53 -8.39 -17.61
CA LEU A 66 5.43 -7.80 -16.62
C LEU A 66 6.44 -6.83 -17.26
N ASP A 67 6.97 -7.14 -18.44
CA ASP A 67 7.85 -6.26 -19.20
C ASP A 67 7.12 -4.98 -19.63
N LEU A 68 5.84 -5.10 -20.03
CA LEU A 68 5.00 -3.94 -20.35
C LEU A 68 4.70 -3.09 -19.12
N VAL A 69 4.46 -3.71 -17.96
CA VAL A 69 4.33 -3.00 -16.68
C VAL A 69 5.61 -2.25 -16.34
N GLN A 70 6.78 -2.90 -16.42
CA GLN A 70 8.06 -2.24 -16.14
C GLN A 70 8.31 -1.05 -17.08
N SER A 71 8.07 -1.24 -18.39
CA SER A 71 8.21 -0.18 -19.39
C SER A 71 7.29 1.01 -19.08
N THR A 72 6.01 0.73 -18.74
CA THR A 72 5.05 1.76 -18.34
C THR A 72 5.52 2.53 -17.11
N VAL A 73 6.08 1.85 -16.11
CA VAL A 73 6.63 2.50 -14.91
C VAL A 73 7.84 3.37 -15.27
N MET A 74 8.75 2.88 -16.11
CA MET A 74 9.92 3.63 -16.56
C MET A 74 9.54 4.90 -17.35
N GLU A 75 8.60 4.80 -18.29
CA GLU A 75 8.07 5.93 -19.07
C GLU A 75 7.44 7.01 -18.17
N ASN A 76 6.87 6.61 -17.04
CA ASN A 76 6.31 7.54 -16.05
C ASN A 76 7.35 8.06 -15.03
N GLY A 77 8.64 7.77 -15.24
CA GLY A 77 9.75 8.22 -14.42
C GLY A 77 9.89 7.44 -13.11
N GLY A 78 9.53 6.15 -13.11
CA GLY A 78 9.62 5.28 -11.93
C GLY A 78 8.57 5.55 -10.86
N ARG A 79 7.51 6.31 -11.19
CA ARG A 79 6.49 6.74 -10.22
C ARG A 79 5.19 5.95 -10.41
N CYS A 80 4.46 5.80 -9.32
CA CYS A 80 3.08 5.33 -9.37
C CYS A 80 2.13 6.46 -9.80
N PHE A 81 0.96 6.09 -10.33
CA PHE A 81 -0.11 7.06 -10.54
C PHE A 81 -0.49 7.71 -9.19
N SER A 82 -0.63 9.03 -9.19
CA SER A 82 -1.08 9.79 -8.03
C SER A 82 -1.98 10.93 -8.48
N ASN A 83 -3.02 11.20 -7.69
CA ASN A 83 -3.91 12.33 -7.86
C ASN A 83 -4.14 13.00 -6.48
N GLN A 84 -4.96 14.05 -6.45
CA GLN A 84 -5.25 14.75 -5.21
C GLN A 84 -5.86 13.84 -4.14
N MET A 85 -6.75 12.92 -4.55
CA MET A 85 -7.38 11.97 -3.62
C MET A 85 -6.35 11.05 -2.95
N TYR A 86 -5.43 10.47 -3.74
CA TYR A 86 -4.37 9.61 -3.22
C TYR A 86 -3.41 10.37 -2.29
N ARG A 87 -3.06 11.62 -2.63
CA ARG A 87 -2.21 12.45 -1.77
C ARG A 87 -2.87 12.75 -0.43
N SER A 88 -4.13 13.18 -0.44
CA SER A 88 -4.86 13.47 0.80
C SER A 88 -5.06 12.23 1.67
N ALA A 89 -5.30 11.07 1.05
CA ALA A 89 -5.37 9.80 1.78
C ALA A 89 -4.02 9.46 2.44
N GLU A 90 -2.92 9.55 1.69
CA GLU A 90 -1.57 9.28 2.22
C GLU A 90 -1.16 10.28 3.32
N GLU A 91 -1.48 11.56 3.17
CA GLU A 91 -1.24 12.60 4.19
C GLU A 91 -1.94 12.27 5.51
N GLU A 92 -3.20 11.83 5.45
CA GLU A 92 -3.96 11.46 6.64
C GLU A 92 -3.43 10.17 7.28
N ILE A 93 -3.06 9.16 6.48
CA ILE A 93 -2.41 7.94 6.97
C ILE A 93 -1.12 8.28 7.70
N GLN A 94 -0.30 9.16 7.13
CA GLN A 94 0.95 9.60 7.76
C GLN A 94 0.70 10.35 9.06
N LYS A 95 -0.30 11.23 9.10
CA LYS A 95 -0.69 11.95 10.31
C LYS A 95 -1.11 10.99 11.43
N GLN A 96 -2.04 10.07 11.15
CA GLN A 96 -2.51 9.09 12.13
C GLN A 96 -1.39 8.14 12.58
N THR A 97 -0.49 7.76 11.66
CA THR A 97 0.69 6.95 11.99
C THR A 97 1.59 7.68 12.99
N ARG A 98 1.85 8.98 12.80
CA ARG A 98 2.67 9.78 13.72
C ARG A 98 2.03 9.90 15.09
N GLU A 99 0.75 10.26 15.15
CA GLU A 99 -0.01 10.35 16.41
C GLU A 99 0.03 9.02 17.18
N LYS A 100 -0.11 7.90 16.47
CA LYS A 100 -0.05 6.56 17.07
C LYS A 100 1.35 6.19 17.57
N GLN A 101 2.40 6.56 16.82
CA GLN A 101 3.79 6.38 17.26
C GLN A 101 4.12 7.21 18.50
N GLU A 102 3.65 8.46 18.56
CA GLU A 102 3.81 9.33 19.72
C GLU A 102 3.12 8.74 20.95
N ARG A 103 1.88 8.25 20.80
CA ARG A 103 1.18 7.53 21.86
C ARG A 103 1.97 6.34 22.39
N TYR A 104 2.55 5.51 21.51
CA TYR A 104 3.37 4.39 21.96
C TYR A 104 4.64 4.82 22.68
N ARG A 105 5.24 5.97 22.33
CA ARG A 105 6.38 6.53 23.07
C ARG A 105 5.97 6.96 24.48
N GLU A 106 4.85 7.66 24.61
CA GLU A 106 4.33 8.06 25.93
C GLU A 106 3.96 6.85 26.80
N GLU A 107 3.32 5.84 26.20
CA GLU A 107 2.97 4.59 26.89
C GLU A 107 4.24 3.85 27.36
N LEU A 108 5.29 3.78 26.53
CA LEU A 108 6.58 3.22 26.91
C LEU A 108 7.19 3.97 28.09
N GLU A 109 7.25 5.30 28.06
CA GLU A 109 7.81 6.09 29.17
C GLU A 109 7.04 5.88 30.48
N ARG A 110 5.70 5.81 30.42
CA ARG A 110 4.87 5.50 31.60
C ARG A 110 5.15 4.11 32.14
N GLU A 111 5.24 3.11 31.26
CA GLU A 111 5.49 1.74 31.68
C GLU A 111 6.91 1.58 32.24
N ARG A 112 7.89 2.27 31.66
CA ARG A 112 9.25 2.32 32.18
C ARG A 112 9.30 2.92 33.59
N ALA A 113 8.55 3.99 33.84
CA ALA A 113 8.46 4.60 35.15
C ALA A 113 7.81 3.65 36.18
N ARG A 114 6.73 2.95 35.78
CA ARG A 114 6.06 1.95 36.65
C ARG A 114 6.96 0.80 37.02
N ILE A 115 7.62 0.18 36.04
CA ILE A 115 8.57 -0.92 36.28
C ILE A 115 9.67 -0.43 37.23
N ARG A 116 10.24 0.76 36.98
CA ARG A 116 11.26 1.34 37.87
C ARG A 116 10.76 1.47 39.31
N GLU A 117 9.60 2.09 39.50
CA GLU A 117 9.01 2.32 40.82
C GLU A 117 8.72 1.01 41.57
N GLU A 118 8.15 0.01 40.88
CA GLU A 118 7.87 -1.31 41.47
C GLU A 118 9.14 -2.00 41.97
N TYR A 119 10.20 -2.04 41.14
CA TYR A 119 11.46 -2.67 41.54
C TYR A 119 12.21 -1.86 42.61
N GLU A 120 12.13 -0.53 42.59
CA GLU A 120 12.70 0.33 43.64
C GLU A 120 12.03 0.09 44.99
N GLU A 121 10.70 -0.01 45.03
CA GLU A 121 9.95 -0.33 46.25
C GLU A 121 10.32 -1.73 46.77
N GLN A 122 10.35 -2.72 45.88
CA GLN A 122 10.76 -4.08 46.19
C GLN A 122 12.17 -4.19 46.76
N ILE A 123 13.10 -3.33 46.33
CA ILE A 123 14.51 -3.33 46.76
C ILE A 123 14.74 -2.51 48.03
N ARG A 124 13.86 -1.55 48.35
CA ARG A 124 14.05 -0.54 49.40
C ARG A 124 14.48 -1.14 50.75
N ASP A 125 13.78 -2.17 51.22
CA ASP A 125 14.00 -2.75 52.55
C ASP A 125 14.71 -4.12 52.54
N LEU A 126 15.09 -4.62 51.36
CA LEU A 126 15.82 -5.89 51.24
C LEU A 126 17.21 -5.78 51.85
N ARG A 127 17.61 -6.67 52.75
CA ARG A 127 18.99 -6.68 53.32
C ARG A 127 19.97 -7.53 52.49
N ASP A 128 19.46 -8.56 51.81
CA ASP A 128 20.28 -9.49 51.04
C ASP A 128 20.76 -8.83 49.73
N GLN A 129 22.08 -8.69 49.59
CA GLN A 129 22.71 -8.11 48.39
C GLN A 129 22.50 -8.99 47.14
N LEU A 130 22.56 -10.32 47.28
CA LEU A 130 22.35 -11.23 46.16
C LEU A 130 20.92 -11.14 45.64
N GLU A 131 19.94 -10.97 46.55
CA GLU A 131 18.55 -10.77 46.16
C GLU A 131 18.33 -9.41 45.47
N ARG A 132 18.97 -8.34 45.95
CA ARG A 132 18.95 -7.03 45.30
C ARG A 132 19.52 -7.10 43.87
N GLU A 133 20.65 -7.78 43.67
CA GLU A 133 21.25 -7.96 42.34
C GLU A 133 20.35 -8.77 41.40
N ARG A 134 19.72 -9.84 41.91
CA ARG A 134 18.76 -10.64 41.14
C ARG A 134 17.57 -9.81 40.69
N ARG A 135 16.98 -8.98 41.58
CA ARG A 135 15.85 -8.11 41.23
C ARG A 135 16.24 -7.02 40.24
N LYS A 136 17.42 -6.41 40.37
CA LYS A 136 17.95 -5.48 39.35
C LYS A 136 18.14 -6.15 37.98
N ALA A 137 18.66 -7.38 37.95
CA ALA A 137 18.80 -8.13 36.70
C ALA A 137 17.45 -8.53 36.10
N GLN A 138 16.43 -8.80 36.91
CA GLN A 138 15.06 -9.03 36.43
C GLN A 138 14.45 -7.75 35.84
N MET A 139 14.56 -6.62 36.54
CA MET A 139 14.15 -5.31 36.07
C MET A 139 14.76 -4.98 34.70
N GLU A 140 16.06 -5.19 34.52
CA GLU A 140 16.74 -4.91 33.25
C GLU A 140 16.22 -5.79 32.09
N ARG A 141 15.96 -7.07 32.37
CA ARG A 141 15.34 -7.98 31.39
C ARG A 141 13.93 -7.54 31.02
N GLU A 142 13.17 -7.06 31.99
CA GLU A 142 11.82 -6.56 31.79
C GLU A 142 11.82 -5.26 30.98
N PHE A 143 12.71 -4.31 31.30
CA PHE A 143 12.95 -3.13 30.47
C PHE A 143 13.27 -3.51 29.03
N THR A 144 14.20 -4.43 28.82
CA THR A 144 14.59 -4.90 27.49
C THR A 144 13.40 -5.48 26.73
N ARG A 145 12.56 -6.29 27.39
CA ARG A 145 11.35 -6.88 26.80
C ARG A 145 10.32 -5.81 26.44
N THR A 146 10.06 -4.87 27.34
CA THR A 146 9.11 -3.78 27.13
C THR A 146 9.58 -2.88 25.99
N GLU A 147 10.85 -2.49 25.95
CA GLU A 147 11.41 -1.71 24.84
C GLU A 147 11.29 -2.45 23.50
N ALA A 148 11.56 -3.76 23.46
CA ALA A 148 11.39 -4.56 22.25
C ALA A 148 9.92 -4.60 21.78
N LEU A 149 8.97 -4.79 22.70
CA LEU A 149 7.53 -4.80 22.41
C LEU A 149 7.06 -3.45 21.84
N TYR A 150 7.46 -2.34 22.45
CA TYR A 150 7.07 -1.01 21.97
C TYR A 150 7.79 -0.61 20.67
N ALA A 151 9.02 -1.09 20.45
CA ALA A 151 9.71 -0.92 19.17
C ALA A 151 8.99 -1.66 18.03
N GLU A 152 8.47 -2.86 18.30
CA GLU A 152 7.62 -3.61 17.35
C GLU A 152 6.33 -2.84 17.04
N ARG A 153 5.60 -2.38 18.07
CA ARG A 153 4.39 -1.56 17.90
C ARG A 153 4.63 -0.28 17.10
N GLN A 154 5.76 0.40 17.31
CA GLN A 154 6.10 1.60 16.54
C GLN A 154 6.36 1.32 15.06
N ARG A 155 6.95 0.16 14.74
CA ARG A 155 7.17 -0.29 13.36
C ARG A 155 5.85 -0.66 12.69
N ASP A 156 4.96 -1.30 13.44
CA ASP A 156 3.67 -1.76 12.92
C ASP A 156 2.56 -0.71 12.95
N ALA A 157 2.80 0.45 13.57
CA ALA A 157 1.84 1.54 13.69
C ALA A 157 1.16 1.92 12.37
N ARG A 158 1.92 1.97 11.27
CA ARG A 158 1.38 2.27 9.94
C ARG A 158 0.43 1.17 9.45
N ARG A 159 0.82 -0.10 9.57
CA ARG A 159 -0.05 -1.23 9.18
C ARG A 159 -1.32 -1.25 10.00
N GLU A 160 -1.23 -0.96 11.29
CA GLU A 160 -2.41 -0.90 12.14
C GLU A 160 -3.35 0.25 11.73
N VAL A 161 -2.83 1.45 11.44
CA VAL A 161 -3.63 2.55 10.87
C VAL A 161 -4.23 2.13 9.54
N GLU A 162 -3.47 1.42 8.71
CA GLU A 162 -3.94 0.97 7.41
C GLU A 162 -5.03 -0.10 7.48
N SER A 163 -4.99 -0.94 8.51
CA SER A 163 -6.01 -1.95 8.77
C SER A 163 -7.29 -1.42 9.40
N GLN A 164 -7.31 -0.15 9.85
CA GLN A 164 -8.50 0.46 10.43
C GLN A 164 -9.48 0.89 9.33
N ASN A 165 -10.78 0.70 9.60
CA ASN A 165 -11.88 1.12 8.72
C ASN A 165 -11.87 2.63 8.39
N THR A 166 -11.07 3.43 9.09
CA THR A 166 -10.85 4.86 8.84
C THR A 166 -10.30 5.13 7.44
N ILE A 167 -9.45 4.26 6.87
CA ILE A 167 -8.99 4.43 5.47
C ILE A 167 -10.12 4.22 4.47
N LEU A 168 -10.93 3.17 4.66
CA LEU A 168 -12.11 2.92 3.82
C LEU A 168 -13.10 4.08 3.91
N GLU A 169 -13.36 4.60 5.12
CA GLU A 169 -14.19 5.79 5.31
C GLU A 169 -13.59 7.03 4.62
N LEU A 170 -12.27 7.22 4.65
CA LEU A 170 -11.63 8.31 3.93
C LEU A 170 -11.79 8.17 2.41
N ILE A 171 -11.52 6.98 1.88
CA ILE A 171 -11.70 6.68 0.45
C ILE A 171 -13.15 6.95 0.05
N LEU A 172 -14.12 6.52 0.86
CA LEU A 172 -15.55 6.75 0.63
C LEU A 172 -15.93 8.23 0.71
N ARG A 173 -15.46 8.99 1.70
CA ARG A 173 -15.71 10.44 1.81
C ARG A 173 -15.12 11.21 0.63
N VAL A 174 -13.90 10.89 0.24
CA VAL A 174 -13.29 11.52 -0.94
C VAL A 174 -14.02 11.10 -2.21
N TRP A 175 -14.54 9.87 -2.28
CA TRP A 175 -15.39 9.41 -3.38
C TRP A 175 -16.74 10.15 -3.43
N GLU A 176 -17.35 10.47 -2.29
CA GLU A 176 -18.57 11.29 -2.20
C GLU A 176 -18.34 12.73 -2.68
N VAL A 177 -17.24 13.36 -2.25
CA VAL A 177 -16.86 14.71 -2.71
C VAL A 177 -16.52 14.70 -4.20
N ALA A 178 -15.78 13.69 -4.67
CA ALA A 178 -15.45 13.54 -6.09
C ALA A 178 -16.70 13.25 -6.93
N ARG A 179 -17.68 12.52 -6.42
CA ARG A 179 -18.97 12.27 -7.08
C ARG A 179 -19.75 13.58 -7.29
N PHE A 180 -19.69 14.49 -6.32
CA PHE A 180 -20.30 15.82 -6.44
C PHE A 180 -19.61 16.67 -7.53
N ILE A 181 -18.28 16.64 -7.60
CA ILE A 181 -17.50 17.37 -8.61
C ILE A 181 -17.64 16.75 -10.00
N ILE A 182 -17.66 15.42 -10.11
CA ILE A 182 -17.80 14.70 -11.39
C ILE A 182 -19.19 14.92 -12.00
N ASN A 183 -20.25 15.00 -11.19
CA ASN A 183 -21.58 15.36 -11.68
C ASN A 183 -21.65 16.80 -12.21
N GLN A 184 -20.76 17.69 -11.76
CA GLN A 184 -20.69 19.08 -12.21
C GLN A 184 -19.78 19.27 -13.45
N PHE A 185 -18.89 18.31 -13.73
CA PHE A 185 -17.92 18.35 -14.84
C PHE A 185 -18.23 17.41 -16.02
N MET A 186 -19.20 16.51 -15.90
CA MET A 186 -19.64 15.60 -16.97
C MET A 186 -20.68 16.23 -17.91
N GLN A 187 -20.84 17.56 -17.91
CA GLN A 187 -21.77 18.28 -18.80
C GLN A 187 -21.11 19.00 -19.99
N ASP A 188 -19.78 18.99 -20.13
CA ASP A 188 -19.13 19.63 -21.29
C ASP A 188 -18.34 18.59 -22.13
N ASP A 189 -18.70 18.54 -23.42
CA ASP A 189 -18.35 17.58 -24.48
C ASP A 189 -16.85 17.43 -24.81
#